data_AF-A0A060C975-F1
#
_entry.id   AF-A0A060C975-F1
#
_cell.length_a   1.000
_cell.length_b   1.000
_cell.length_c   1.000
_cell.angle_alpha   90.00
_cell.angle_beta   90.00
_cell.angle_gamma   90.00
#
_symmetry.space_group_name_H-M   'P 1'
#
loop_
_entity.id
_entity.type
_entity.pdbx_description
1 polymer ?
#
loop_
_entity_poly.entity_id
_entity_poly.type
_entity_poly.pdbx_seq_one_letter_code
_entity_poly.pdbx_strand_id
1 'polypeptide(L)'
;MLARGPRGYTHAAGFFAALQTDPVLARVRLIAEPWDIGPGGYQLGNFPPGWKEWNDLYRDGMRRFWLHDGRGPGITLGEFARRFAGSSDRFGHDHRRPTASVNYVAAHDGFTLRDLVSYARRHNQAN
;
A
#
# COMPACT_ATOMS: atom_id res chain seq x y z
N MET A 1 7.06 4.62 -12.00
CA MET A 1 6.75 5.11 -10.64
C MET A 1 6.61 6.61 -10.67
N LEU A 2 5.66 7.15 -9.91
CA LEU A 2 5.67 8.57 -9.55
C LEU A 2 6.98 8.87 -8.79
N ALA A 3 7.68 9.95 -9.14
CA ALA A 3 9.00 10.32 -8.58
C ALA A 3 10.19 9.36 -8.82
N ARG A 4 10.13 8.48 -9.85
CA ARG A 4 11.32 7.77 -10.35
C ARG A 4 12.10 8.64 -11.33
N GLY A 5 13.38 8.84 -11.07
CA GLY A 5 14.35 9.40 -12.00
C GLY A 5 15.40 8.37 -12.44
N PRO A 6 16.45 8.81 -13.16
CA PRO A 6 17.53 7.93 -13.63
C PRO A 6 18.29 7.19 -12.52
N ARG A 7 18.25 7.71 -11.28
CA ARG A 7 18.88 7.12 -10.09
C ARG A 7 17.90 6.35 -9.18
N GLY A 8 16.70 6.07 -9.67
CA GLY A 8 15.64 5.42 -8.89
C GLY A 8 14.65 6.40 -8.27
N TYR A 9 13.87 5.92 -7.32
CA TYR A 9 12.88 6.72 -6.59
C TYR A 9 13.56 7.66 -5.59
N THR A 10 12.99 8.86 -5.43
CA THR A 10 13.39 9.76 -4.35
C THR A 10 12.20 10.57 -3.84
N HIS A 11 12.05 10.63 -2.52
CA HIS A 11 11.03 11.47 -1.86
C HIS A 11 11.28 12.97 -2.08
N ALA A 12 12.50 13.35 -2.51
CA ALA A 12 12.88 14.72 -2.84
C ALA A 12 12.71 15.06 -4.34
N ALA A 13 11.98 14.25 -5.10
CA ALA A 13 11.76 14.53 -6.51
C ALA A 13 11.03 15.87 -6.71
N GLY A 14 11.45 16.65 -7.71
CA GLY A 14 10.86 17.97 -7.98
C GLY A 14 9.34 17.95 -8.22
N PHE A 15 8.80 16.81 -8.68
CA PHE A 15 7.35 16.58 -8.78
C PHE A 15 6.63 16.72 -7.44
N PHE A 16 7.17 16.15 -6.36
CA PHE A 16 6.56 16.26 -5.04
C PHE A 16 6.63 17.69 -4.50
N ALA A 17 7.75 18.37 -4.72
CA ALA A 17 7.89 19.78 -4.36
C ALA A 17 6.85 20.64 -5.11
N ALA A 18 6.67 20.43 -6.42
CA ALA A 18 5.68 21.15 -7.21
C ALA A 18 4.23 20.91 -6.72
N LEU A 19 3.88 19.68 -6.35
CA LEU A 19 2.56 19.39 -5.78
C LEU A 19 2.35 20.03 -4.40
N GLN A 20 3.39 20.09 -3.57
CA GLN A 20 3.30 20.70 -2.25
C GLN A 20 3.21 22.24 -2.30
N THR A 21 3.75 22.87 -3.34
CA THR A 21 3.69 24.31 -3.53
C THR A 21 2.48 24.78 -4.33
N ASP A 22 1.77 23.89 -5.02
CA ASP A 22 0.59 24.23 -5.79
C ASP A 22 -0.59 24.61 -4.86
N PRO A 23 -1.20 25.81 -5.02
CA PRO A 23 -2.22 26.31 -4.11
C PRO A 23 -3.53 25.50 -4.12
N VAL A 24 -3.79 24.73 -5.18
CA VAL A 24 -4.98 23.89 -5.34
C VAL A 24 -4.67 22.45 -4.93
N LEU A 25 -3.62 21.86 -5.49
CA LEU A 25 -3.28 20.45 -5.31
C LEU A 25 -2.69 20.14 -3.93
N ALA A 26 -2.06 21.10 -3.25
CA ALA A 26 -1.60 20.91 -1.88
C ALA A 26 -2.74 20.69 -0.87
N ARG A 27 -4.00 20.96 -1.26
CA ARG A 27 -5.19 20.90 -0.39
C ARG A 27 -6.06 19.67 -0.63
N VAL A 28 -5.78 18.88 -1.65
CA VAL A 28 -6.58 17.68 -1.96
C VAL A 28 -6.02 16.44 -1.27
N ARG A 29 -6.81 15.36 -1.28
CA ARG A 29 -6.34 14.06 -0.77
C ARG A 29 -5.47 13.39 -1.83
N LEU A 30 -4.21 13.15 -1.48
CA LEU A 30 -3.26 12.44 -2.34
C LEU A 30 -3.15 10.98 -1.85
N ILE A 31 -3.44 10.04 -2.74
CA ILE A 31 -3.35 8.59 -2.47
C ILE A 31 -2.45 7.98 -3.54
N ALA A 32 -1.47 7.18 -3.13
CA ALA A 32 -0.55 6.50 -4.03
C ALA A 32 -0.71 4.97 -3.94
N GLU A 33 -0.51 4.32 -5.09
CA GLU A 33 -0.05 2.94 -5.15
C GLU A 33 1.49 2.98 -5.04
N PRO A 34 2.07 2.52 -3.91
CA PRO A 34 3.43 2.90 -3.54
C PRO A 34 4.47 1.95 -4.15
N TRP A 35 4.27 1.52 -5.39
CA TRP A 35 5.19 0.63 -6.07
C TRP A 35 5.16 0.78 -7.60
N ASP A 36 6.16 0.19 -8.26
CA ASP A 36 6.09 -0.17 -9.67
C ASP A 36 6.91 -1.45 -9.94
N ILE A 37 6.93 -1.92 -11.18
CA ILE A 37 7.59 -3.17 -11.59
C ILE A 37 9.12 -3.09 -11.75
N GLY A 38 9.72 -1.89 -11.73
CA GLY A 38 11.15 -1.74 -11.96
C GLY A 38 12.00 -1.87 -10.70
N PRO A 39 13.34 -1.95 -10.83
CA PRO A 39 14.25 -2.13 -9.70
C PRO A 39 14.05 -1.05 -8.62
N GLY A 40 13.92 -1.48 -7.37
CA GLY A 40 13.65 -0.58 -6.24
C GLY A 40 12.27 0.09 -6.32
N GLY A 41 11.32 -0.49 -7.05
CA GLY A 41 9.98 0.05 -7.23
C GLY A 41 9.14 0.06 -5.96
N TYR A 42 9.35 -0.88 -5.03
CA TYR A 42 8.58 -0.97 -3.80
C TYR A 42 8.95 0.13 -2.79
N GLN A 43 8.02 1.05 -2.50
CA GLN A 43 8.25 2.26 -1.72
C GLN A 43 7.15 2.50 -0.67
N LEU A 44 6.47 1.46 -0.21
CA LEU A 44 5.47 1.56 0.87
C LEU A 44 6.08 2.22 2.12
N GLY A 45 5.53 3.37 2.49
CA GLY A 45 5.95 4.21 3.61
C GLY A 45 6.86 5.38 3.19
N ASN A 46 7.44 5.35 2.00
CA ASN A 46 8.48 6.30 1.58
C ASN A 46 7.93 7.53 0.82
N PHE A 47 6.61 7.70 0.72
CA PHE A 47 6.02 8.92 0.17
C PHE A 47 6.06 10.07 1.19
N PRO A 48 6.18 11.33 0.73
CA PRO A 48 6.25 12.49 1.62
C PRO A 48 5.03 12.64 2.54
N PRO A 49 5.16 13.35 3.67
CA PRO A 49 4.02 13.72 4.51
C PRO A 49 2.89 14.38 3.70
N GLY A 50 1.65 14.09 4.07
CA GLY A 50 0.44 14.50 3.34
C GLY A 50 -0.12 13.41 2.41
N TRP A 51 0.73 12.50 1.92
CA TRP A 51 0.29 11.36 1.12
C TRP A 51 -0.28 10.23 1.97
N LYS A 52 -1.29 9.56 1.43
CA LYS A 52 -1.77 8.26 1.87
C LYS A 52 -1.34 7.19 0.87
N GLU A 53 -1.16 5.96 1.34
CA GLU A 53 -0.65 4.88 0.50
C GLU A 53 -1.51 3.63 0.66
N TRP A 54 -1.80 2.96 -0.45
CA TRP A 54 -2.41 1.64 -0.44
C TRP A 54 -1.49 0.66 0.27
N ASN A 55 -1.95 0.10 1.39
CA ASN A 55 -1.18 -0.79 2.22
C ASN A 55 -1.45 -2.26 1.86
N ASP A 56 -0.65 -2.79 0.95
CA ASP A 56 -0.69 -4.20 0.55
C ASP A 56 -0.25 -5.15 1.69
N LEU A 57 0.65 -4.73 2.59
CA LEU A 57 0.98 -5.51 3.79
C LEU A 57 -0.24 -5.70 4.70
N TYR A 58 -1.12 -4.69 4.80
CA TYR A 58 -2.39 -4.84 5.51
C TYR A 58 -3.29 -5.86 4.80
N ARG A 59 -3.48 -5.71 3.47
CA ARG A 59 -4.30 -6.61 2.67
C ARG A 59 -3.85 -8.06 2.83
N ASP A 60 -2.56 -8.32 2.62
CA ASP A 60 -2.00 -9.66 2.63
C ASP A 60 -1.94 -10.23 4.06
N GLY A 61 -1.64 -9.38 5.05
CA GLY A 61 -1.67 -9.74 6.46
C GLY A 61 -3.05 -10.20 6.92
N MET A 62 -4.10 -9.40 6.64
CA MET A 62 -5.47 -9.74 7.01
C MET A 62 -5.96 -10.99 6.29
N ARG A 63 -5.67 -11.13 4.99
CA ARG A 63 -6.02 -12.34 4.23
C ARG A 63 -5.38 -13.59 4.80
N ARG A 64 -4.07 -13.56 5.08
CA ARG A 64 -3.34 -14.69 5.66
C ARG A 64 -3.76 -15.02 7.10
N PHE A 65 -4.19 -14.03 7.87
CA PHE A 65 -4.72 -14.25 9.22
C PHE A 65 -6.06 -14.98 9.22
N TRP A 66 -6.99 -14.58 8.34
CA TRP A 66 -8.36 -15.11 8.35
C TRP A 66 -8.58 -16.33 7.46
N LEU A 67 -8.00 -16.34 6.26
CA LEU A 67 -8.35 -17.31 5.22
C LEU A 67 -7.48 -18.56 5.26
N HIS A 68 -6.33 -18.51 5.96
CA HIS A 68 -5.34 -19.60 6.01
C HIS A 68 -5.25 -20.32 4.64
N ASP A 69 -4.95 -19.57 3.58
CA ASP A 69 -5.11 -19.98 2.17
C ASP A 69 -4.20 -21.13 1.69
N GLY A 70 -3.49 -21.77 2.62
CA GLY A 70 -2.56 -22.87 2.36
C GLY A 70 -1.30 -22.48 1.59
N ARG A 71 -1.09 -21.19 1.28
CA ARG A 71 0.04 -20.71 0.46
C ARG A 71 1.29 -20.35 1.25
N GLY A 72 1.32 -20.66 2.54
CA GLY A 72 2.47 -20.43 3.41
C GLY A 72 2.07 -20.45 4.88
N PRO A 73 3.03 -20.21 5.79
CA PRO A 73 2.70 -20.04 7.20
C PRO A 73 1.71 -18.88 7.36
N GLY A 74 0.76 -19.00 8.30
CA GLY A 74 -0.09 -17.88 8.71
C GLY A 74 0.74 -16.69 9.19
N ILE A 75 0.08 -15.59 9.55
CA ILE A 75 0.79 -14.47 10.18
C ILE A 75 0.86 -14.66 11.70
N THR A 76 1.86 -14.07 12.34
CA THR A 76 1.93 -14.05 13.80
C THR A 76 0.91 -13.06 14.35
N LEU A 77 0.48 -13.26 15.60
CA LEU A 77 -0.40 -12.30 16.29
C LEU A 77 0.24 -10.91 16.41
N GLY A 78 1.57 -10.83 16.56
CA GLY A 78 2.28 -9.55 16.59
C GLY A 78 2.25 -8.82 15.24
N GLU A 79 2.36 -9.56 14.13
CA GLU A 79 2.23 -8.97 12.80
C GLU A 79 0.79 -8.51 12.54
N PHE A 80 -0.20 -9.30 12.95
CA PHE A 80 -1.61 -8.88 12.92
C PHE A 80 -1.82 -7.58 13.69
N ALA A 81 -1.35 -7.54 14.95
CA ALA A 81 -1.50 -6.37 15.83
C ALA A 81 -0.86 -5.12 15.22
N ARG A 82 0.30 -5.27 14.58
CA ARG A 82 0.99 -4.18 13.86
C ARG A 82 0.17 -3.66 12.68
N ARG A 83 -0.38 -4.54 11.84
CA ARG A 83 -1.27 -4.12 10.73
C ARG A 83 -2.55 -3.46 11.27
N PHE A 84 -3.13 -4.03 12.31
CA PHE A 84 -4.33 -3.51 12.97
C PHE A 84 -4.11 -2.13 13.60
N ALA A 85 -2.96 -1.90 14.24
CA ALA A 85 -2.57 -0.64 14.88
C ALA A 85 -2.03 0.41 13.87
N GLY A 86 -2.51 0.39 12.63
CA GLY A 86 -2.17 1.40 11.63
C GLY A 86 -0.81 1.23 10.96
N SER A 87 -0.16 0.06 11.09
CA SER A 87 1.13 -0.24 10.46
C SER A 87 2.21 0.79 10.79
N SER A 88 2.36 1.12 12.09
CA SER A 88 3.33 2.12 12.57
C SER A 88 4.78 1.79 12.23
N ASP A 89 5.12 0.53 11.96
CA ASP A 89 6.41 0.12 11.43
C ASP A 89 6.72 0.70 10.04
N ARG A 90 5.68 1.05 9.28
CA ARG A 90 5.80 1.65 7.94
C ARG A 90 5.43 3.12 7.88
N PHE A 91 4.53 3.57 8.75
CA PHE A 91 3.99 4.93 8.69
C PHE A 91 4.27 5.76 9.95
N GLY A 92 4.89 5.20 10.97
CA GLY A 92 5.18 5.87 12.25
C GLY A 92 6.46 6.70 12.23
N HIS A 93 6.77 7.36 11.12
CA HIS A 93 7.92 8.26 10.95
C HIS A 93 7.48 9.58 10.29
N ASP A 94 8.36 10.57 10.25
CA ASP A 94 8.16 11.87 9.57
C ASP A 94 6.82 12.56 9.92
N HIS A 95 6.39 12.45 11.18
CA HIS A 95 5.13 12.96 11.70
C HIS A 95 3.88 12.49 10.93
N ARG A 96 3.98 11.39 10.19
CA ARG A 96 2.85 10.80 9.50
C ARG A 96 1.88 10.20 10.52
N ARG A 97 0.59 10.40 10.25
CA ARG A 97 -0.50 9.90 11.10
C ARG A 97 -0.91 8.51 10.64
N PRO A 98 -1.54 7.67 11.49
CA PRO A 98 -2.07 6.37 11.08
C PRO A 98 -2.97 6.41 9.83
N THR A 99 -3.63 7.54 9.58
CA THR A 99 -4.44 7.76 8.36
C THR A 99 -3.64 7.79 7.05
N ALA A 100 -2.31 7.74 7.11
CA ALA A 100 -1.44 7.56 5.96
C ALA A 100 -1.57 6.15 5.36
N SER A 101 -1.94 5.16 6.18
CA SER A 101 -2.25 3.81 5.72
C SER A 101 -3.68 3.74 5.16
N VAL A 102 -3.83 3.43 3.87
CA VAL A 102 -5.12 3.03 3.29
C VAL A 102 -5.22 1.51 3.42
N ASN A 103 -5.99 1.08 4.42
CA ASN A 103 -6.22 -0.32 4.71
C ASN A 103 -7.36 -0.86 3.83
N TYR A 104 -7.13 -1.99 3.15
CA TYR A 104 -8.11 -2.64 2.29
C TYR A 104 -7.90 -4.15 2.28
N VAL A 105 -8.97 -4.91 2.03
CA VAL A 105 -8.93 -6.39 1.92
C VAL A 105 -9.17 -6.85 0.49
N ALA A 106 -9.88 -6.08 -0.32
CA ALA A 106 -10.10 -6.33 -1.75
C ALA A 106 -10.08 -5.01 -2.51
N ALA A 107 -9.70 -5.07 -3.78
CA ALA A 107 -9.62 -3.94 -4.69
C ALA A 107 -10.14 -4.39 -6.07
N HIS A 108 -10.07 -3.51 -7.06
CA HIS A 108 -10.35 -3.88 -8.45
C HIS A 108 -9.33 -4.91 -8.98
N ASP A 109 -8.09 -4.85 -8.49
CA ASP A 109 -7.06 -5.84 -8.80
C ASP A 109 -7.19 -7.11 -7.94
N GLY A 110 -7.43 -8.22 -8.62
CA GLY A 110 -7.55 -9.55 -8.02
C GLY A 110 -8.99 -9.94 -7.72
N PHE A 111 -9.19 -10.74 -6.67
CA PHE A 111 -10.53 -11.18 -6.28
C PHE A 111 -11.34 -10.08 -5.62
N THR A 112 -12.64 -10.07 -5.92
CA THR A 112 -13.65 -9.42 -5.09
C THR A 112 -13.66 -10.06 -3.69
N LEU A 113 -14.29 -9.40 -2.71
CA LEU A 113 -14.38 -9.98 -1.35
C LEU A 113 -15.12 -11.33 -1.35
N ARG A 114 -16.13 -11.51 -2.22
CA ARG A 114 -16.86 -12.77 -2.33
C ARG A 114 -15.99 -13.85 -2.98
N ASP A 115 -15.31 -13.53 -4.07
CA ASP A 115 -14.47 -14.50 -4.77
C ASP A 115 -13.29 -14.94 -3.90
N LEU A 116 -12.76 -14.01 -3.09
CA LEU A 116 -11.68 -14.26 -2.14
C LEU A 116 -12.04 -15.36 -1.12
N VAL A 117 -13.31 -15.51 -0.76
CA VAL A 117 -13.79 -16.58 0.15
C VAL A 117 -14.45 -17.75 -0.58
N SER A 118 -14.59 -17.66 -1.91
CA SER A 118 -15.28 -18.68 -2.72
C SER A 118 -14.32 -19.50 -3.58
N TYR A 119 -13.13 -18.97 -3.89
CA TYR A 119 -12.18 -19.60 -4.82
C TYR A 119 -10.75 -19.60 -4.30
N ALA A 120 -10.07 -20.74 -4.45
CA ALA A 120 -8.65 -20.88 -4.12
C ALA A 120 -7.70 -20.44 -5.27
N ARG A 121 -8.21 -20.39 -6.51
CA ARG A 121 -7.42 -20.12 -7.72
C ARG A 121 -8.18 -19.17 -8.66
N ARG A 122 -7.43 -18.34 -9.37
CA ARG A 122 -7.98 -17.41 -10.36
C ARG A 122 -8.52 -18.17 -11.58
N HIS A 123 -9.64 -17.71 -12.12
CA HIS A 123 -10.26 -18.24 -13.33
C HIS A 123 -10.39 -17.10 -14.36
N ASN A 124 -9.27 -16.75 -15.00
CA ASN A 124 -9.15 -15.61 -15.91
C ASN A 124 -9.14 -16.04 -17.39
N GLN A 125 -9.64 -17.23 -17.72
CA GLN A 125 -9.55 -17.81 -19.08
C GLN A 125 -10.34 -17.02 -20.14
N ALA A 126 -11.25 -16.15 -19.73
CA ALA A 126 -12.06 -15.32 -20.61
C ALA A 126 -11.45 -13.93 -20.90
N ASN A 127 -10.29 -13.61 -20.30
CA ASN A 127 -9.59 -12.33 -20.48
C ASN A 127 -8.62 -12.36 -21.67
#